data_AF-W3A1F8-F1
#
_entry.id   AF-W3A1F8-F1
#
_cell.length_a   1.000
_cell.length_b   1.000
_cell.length_c   1.000
_cell.angle_alpha   90.00
_cell.angle_beta   90.00
_cell.angle_gamma   90.00
#
_symmetry.space_group_name_H-M   'P 1'
#
loop_
_entity.id
_entity.type
_entity.pdbx_description
1 polymer ?
#
loop_
_entity_poly.entity_id
_entity_poly.type
_entity_poly.pdbx_seq_one_letter_code
_entity_poly.pdbx_strand_id
1 'polypeptide(L)'
;ISLTSFCTEQSKTLPWEEVLKDMNKMVLEAYVLANTHIVRLCHLRLPVEPLTQNFFHQCLSTVSSGRPLGNEHFRASVKLYNSWRAAGAPRASNRHIARGWQHNAALQMKTNSENAVTLNFYRRLHKQIKQHSGSRVRWRRR
;
A
#
# COMPACT_ATOMS: atom_id res chain seq x y z
N ILE A 1 -19.93 -7.50 3.51
CA ILE A 1 -19.67 -7.15 4.93
C ILE A 1 -20.90 -6.41 5.43
N SER A 2 -21.59 -6.90 6.45
CA SER A 2 -22.69 -6.17 7.10
C SER A 2 -22.15 -5.35 8.28
N LEU A 3 -22.79 -4.23 8.62
CA LEU A 3 -22.45 -3.44 9.82
C LEU A 3 -22.49 -4.31 11.10
N THR A 4 -23.40 -5.28 11.15
CA THR A 4 -23.53 -6.25 12.25
C THR A 4 -22.33 -7.18 12.39
N SER A 5 -21.61 -7.48 11.31
CA SER A 5 -20.36 -8.25 11.38
C SER A 5 -19.17 -7.44 11.92
N PHE A 6 -19.29 -6.12 11.99
CA PHE A 6 -18.24 -5.20 12.45
C PHE A 6 -18.47 -4.71 13.88
N CYS A 7 -19.72 -4.46 14.25
CA CYS A 7 -20.12 -3.97 15.57
C CYS A 7 -20.45 -5.12 16.54
N THR A 8 -19.52 -6.05 16.74
CA THR A 8 -19.68 -7.12 17.74
C THR A 8 -19.48 -6.56 19.16
N GLU A 9 -20.00 -7.23 20.19
CA GLU A 9 -19.75 -6.82 21.58
C GLU A 9 -18.24 -6.79 21.90
N GLN A 10 -17.45 -7.65 21.25
CA GLN A 10 -15.99 -7.64 21.37
C GLN A 10 -15.33 -6.42 20.72
N SER A 11 -15.95 -5.80 19.70
CA SER A 11 -15.39 -4.58 19.11
C SER A 11 -15.67 -3.35 19.97
N LYS A 12 -16.76 -3.34 20.75
CA LYS A 12 -17.06 -2.26 21.71
C LYS A 12 -16.02 -2.14 22.84
N THR A 13 -15.35 -3.23 23.18
CA THR A 13 -14.35 -3.27 24.27
C THR A 13 -12.93 -2.97 23.81
N LEU A 14 -12.71 -2.70 22.51
CA LEU A 14 -11.39 -2.40 21.98
C LEU A 14 -10.91 -1.00 22.42
N PRO A 15 -9.60 -0.83 22.69
CA PRO A 15 -9.00 0.48 22.91
C PRO A 15 -8.91 1.25 21.59
N TRP A 16 -10.02 1.83 21.14
CA TRP A 16 -10.18 2.37 19.79
C TRP A 16 -9.10 3.39 19.38
N GLU A 17 -8.65 4.22 20.31
CA GLU A 17 -7.58 5.18 20.02
C GLU A 17 -6.26 4.49 19.64
N GLU A 18 -5.88 3.44 20.38
CA GLU A 18 -4.67 2.67 20.10
C GLU A 18 -4.80 1.91 18.78
N VAL A 19 -5.96 1.26 18.57
CA VAL A 19 -6.27 0.53 17.33
C VAL A 19 -6.14 1.45 16.11
N LEU A 20 -6.70 2.66 16.17
CA LEU A 20 -6.62 3.63 15.07
C LEU A 20 -5.19 4.13 14.84
N LYS A 21 -4.44 4.41 15.90
CA LYS A 21 -3.02 4.81 15.80
C LYS A 21 -2.18 3.71 15.14
N ASP A 22 -2.35 2.47 15.58
CA ASP A 22 -1.64 1.32 15.00
C ASP A 22 -2.06 1.08 13.54
N MET A 23 -3.35 1.22 13.22
CA MET A 23 -3.83 1.05 11.85
C MET A 23 -3.24 2.10 10.91
N ASN A 24 -3.29 3.37 11.30
CA ASN A 24 -2.76 4.48 10.51
C ASN A 24 -1.26 4.33 10.29
N LYS A 25 -0.53 3.97 11.35
CA LYS A 25 0.90 3.69 11.27
C LYS A 25 1.20 2.53 10.33
N MET A 26 0.46 1.43 10.44
CA MET A 26 0.65 0.24 9.60
C MET A 26 0.40 0.55 8.12
N VAL A 27 -0.68 1.27 7.80
CA VAL A 27 -1.01 1.66 6.41
C VAL A 27 0.05 2.59 5.84
N LEU A 28 0.49 3.59 6.62
CA LEU A 28 1.57 4.49 6.22
C LEU A 28 2.85 3.73 5.90
N GLU A 29 3.34 2.90 6.83
CA GLU A 29 4.54 2.11 6.65
C GLU A 29 4.41 1.14 5.45
N ALA A 30 3.22 0.57 5.24
CA ALA A 30 2.97 -0.32 4.11
C ALA A 30 3.04 0.42 2.76
N TYR A 31 2.54 1.65 2.66
CA TYR A 31 2.75 2.48 1.46
C TYR A 31 4.22 2.83 1.25
N VAL A 32 4.95 3.17 2.31
CA VAL A 32 6.40 3.44 2.23
C VAL A 32 7.13 2.21 1.68
N LEU A 33 6.84 1.02 2.23
CA LEU A 33 7.44 -0.24 1.75
C LEU A 33 7.05 -0.53 0.29
N ALA A 34 5.77 -0.37 -0.07
CA ALA A 34 5.31 -0.57 -1.44
C ALA A 34 6.03 0.37 -2.41
N ASN A 35 6.10 1.66 -2.11
CA ASN A 35 6.79 2.65 -2.94
C ASN A 35 8.29 2.33 -3.06
N THR A 36 8.93 1.95 -1.95
CA THR A 36 10.34 1.54 -1.94
C THR A 36 10.57 0.36 -2.87
N HIS A 37 9.69 -0.65 -2.81
CA HIS A 37 9.77 -1.82 -3.65
C HIS A 37 9.65 -1.47 -5.13
N ILE A 38 8.63 -0.69 -5.50
CA ILE A 38 8.38 -0.31 -6.90
C ILE A 38 9.51 0.55 -7.47
N VAL A 39 9.98 1.56 -6.72
CA VAL A 39 11.11 2.40 -7.15
C VAL A 39 12.37 1.56 -7.33
N ARG A 40 12.63 0.60 -6.43
CA ARG A 40 13.77 -0.31 -6.55
C ARG A 40 13.66 -1.21 -7.78
N LEU A 41 12.49 -1.76 -8.09
CA LEU A 41 12.28 -2.54 -9.32
C LEU A 41 12.53 -1.69 -10.57
N CYS A 42 11.99 -0.46 -10.61
CA CYS A 42 12.22 0.48 -11.70
C CYS A 42 13.72 0.80 -11.89
N HIS A 43 14.44 1.05 -10.80
CA HIS A 43 15.88 1.34 -10.84
C HIS A 43 16.68 0.15 -11.40
N LEU A 44 16.32 -1.07 -11.02
CA LEU A 44 16.93 -2.31 -11.50
C LEU A 44 16.43 -2.73 -12.89
N ARG A 45 15.53 -1.96 -13.52
CA ARG A 45 14.86 -2.29 -14.79
C ARG A 45 14.16 -3.65 -14.77
N LEU A 46 13.67 -4.04 -13.60
CA LEU A 46 12.89 -5.27 -13.42
C LEU A 46 11.41 -5.00 -13.72
N PRO A 47 10.66 -6.02 -14.17
CA PRO A 47 9.22 -5.90 -14.35
C PRO A 47 8.52 -5.50 -13.04
N VAL A 48 7.65 -4.50 -13.12
CA VAL A 48 6.80 -4.11 -12.00
C VAL A 48 5.58 -5.03 -11.97
N GLU A 49 5.47 -5.83 -10.90
CA GLU A 49 4.31 -6.70 -10.70
C GLU A 49 3.03 -5.88 -10.46
N PRO A 50 1.84 -6.43 -10.82
CA PRO A 50 0.57 -5.76 -10.56
C PRO A 50 0.37 -5.45 -9.06
N LEU A 51 -0.09 -4.24 -8.76
CA LEU A 51 -0.38 -3.76 -7.41
C LEU A 51 -1.70 -4.36 -6.87
N THR A 52 -1.72 -5.68 -6.67
CA THR A 52 -2.89 -6.42 -6.23
C THR A 52 -3.20 -6.19 -4.74
N GLN A 53 -4.41 -6.56 -4.32
CA GLN A 53 -4.76 -6.58 -2.89
C GLN A 53 -3.82 -7.49 -2.09
N ASN A 54 -3.40 -8.64 -2.67
CA ASN A 54 -2.47 -9.55 -2.00
C ASN A 54 -1.11 -8.90 -1.78
N PHE A 55 -0.62 -8.12 -2.75
CA PHE A 55 0.62 -7.34 -2.61
C PHE A 55 0.53 -6.36 -1.43
N PHE A 56 -0.56 -5.58 -1.32
CA PHE A 56 -0.73 -4.68 -0.18
C PHE A 56 -0.91 -5.41 1.15
N HIS A 57 -1.57 -6.56 1.15
CA HIS A 57 -1.70 -7.41 2.33
C HIS A 57 -0.33 -7.95 2.80
N GLN A 58 0.55 -8.33 1.87
CA GLN A 58 1.93 -8.71 2.19
C GLN A 58 2.71 -7.53 2.78
N CYS A 59 2.53 -6.32 2.27
CA CYS A 59 3.13 -5.11 2.84
C CYS A 59 2.68 -4.87 4.28
N LEU A 60 1.35 -4.86 4.54
CA LEU A 60 0.78 -4.70 5.88
C LEU A 60 1.26 -5.77 6.87
N SER A 61 1.29 -7.03 6.42
CA SER A 61 1.77 -8.15 7.23
C SER A 61 3.25 -8.00 7.56
N THR A 62 4.07 -7.56 6.60
CA THR A 62 5.51 -7.41 6.78
C THR A 62 5.86 -6.26 7.71
N VAL A 63 5.21 -5.10 7.58
CA VAL A 63 5.52 -3.94 8.42
C VAL A 63 5.08 -4.13 9.87
N SER A 64 4.01 -4.90 10.11
CA SER A 64 3.53 -5.23 11.46
C SER A 64 4.31 -6.39 12.10
N SER A 65 4.55 -7.49 11.39
CA SER A 65 5.22 -8.68 11.96
C SER A 65 6.75 -8.62 11.93
N GLY A 66 7.33 -7.79 11.07
CA GLY A 66 8.76 -7.78 10.78
C GLY A 66 9.27 -8.99 9.99
N ARG A 67 8.39 -9.92 9.62
CA ARG A 67 8.73 -11.11 8.84
C ARG A 67 8.34 -10.89 7.38
N PRO A 68 9.30 -10.72 6.45
CA PRO A 68 8.97 -10.50 5.06
C PRO A 68 8.37 -11.77 4.44
N LEU A 69 7.14 -11.64 3.94
CA LEU A 69 6.51 -12.65 3.10
C LEU A 69 6.63 -12.18 1.64
N GLY A 70 7.38 -12.89 0.81
CA GLY A 70 7.58 -12.53 -0.58
C GLY A 70 8.85 -13.10 -1.20
N ASN A 71 9.03 -12.80 -2.48
CA ASN A 71 10.20 -13.19 -3.28
C ASN A 71 11.48 -12.46 -2.83
N GLU A 72 12.61 -12.82 -3.43
CA GLU A 72 13.92 -12.24 -3.10
C GLU A 72 13.95 -10.72 -3.28
N HIS A 73 13.35 -10.20 -4.36
CA HIS A 73 13.31 -8.76 -4.61
C HIS A 73 12.49 -8.01 -3.54
N PHE A 74 11.37 -8.57 -3.11
CA PHE A 74 10.57 -8.02 -2.03
C PHE A 74 11.36 -8.02 -0.73
N ARG A 75 12.02 -9.13 -0.38
CA ARG A 75 12.88 -9.23 0.82
C ARG A 75 14.01 -8.20 0.82
N ALA A 76 14.66 -7.98 -0.31
CA ALA A 76 15.69 -6.94 -0.44
C ALA A 76 15.12 -5.52 -0.25
N SER A 77 13.89 -5.28 -0.71
CA SER A 77 13.19 -4.00 -0.50
C SER A 77 12.82 -3.81 0.98
N VAL A 78 12.45 -4.89 1.67
CA VAL A 78 12.21 -4.87 3.12
C VAL A 78 13.48 -4.57 3.91
N LYS A 79 14.64 -5.10 3.50
CA LYS A 79 15.93 -4.76 4.11
C LYS A 79 16.23 -3.26 4.00
N LEU A 80 16.04 -2.69 2.80
CA LEU A 80 16.23 -1.26 2.56
C LEU A 80 15.26 -0.42 3.40
N TYR A 81 13.98 -0.76 3.39
CA TYR A 81 12.97 -0.11 4.24
C TYR A 81 13.36 -0.14 5.72
N ASN A 82 13.81 -1.30 6.22
CA ASN A 82 14.23 -1.44 7.61
C ASN A 82 15.48 -0.62 7.95
N SER A 83 16.39 -0.38 7.00
CA SER A 83 17.57 0.47 7.24
C SER A 83 17.23 1.94 7.48
N TRP A 84 16.04 2.40 7.06
CA TRP A 84 15.56 3.76 7.32
C TRP A 84 14.80 3.88 8.64
N ARG A 85 14.46 2.76 9.28
CA ARG A 85 13.81 2.81 10.59
C ARG A 85 14.84 3.23 11.64
N ALA A 86 14.43 4.13 12.53
CA ALA A 86 15.22 4.44 13.71
C ALA A 86 15.44 3.18 14.56
N ALA A 87 16.64 3.03 15.11
CA ALA A 87 16.98 1.92 15.97
C ALA A 87 15.99 1.83 17.15
N GLY A 88 15.40 0.65 17.36
CA GLY A 88 14.42 0.42 18.43
C GLY A 88 13.01 0.98 18.16
N ALA A 89 12.74 1.62 17.02
CA ALA A 89 11.40 2.13 16.72
C ALA A 89 10.38 0.98 16.64
N PRO A 90 9.30 1.01 17.47
CA PRO A 90 8.34 -0.09 17.53
C PRO A 90 7.57 -0.22 16.21
N ARG A 91 7.20 -1.45 15.83
CA ARG A 91 6.30 -1.69 14.71
C ARG A 91 4.86 -1.33 15.10
N ALA A 92 3.99 -1.17 14.10
CA ALA A 92 2.56 -1.10 14.38
C ALA A 92 2.09 -2.44 14.94
N SER A 93 1.35 -2.41 16.05
CA SER A 93 0.78 -3.62 16.63
C SER A 93 -0.36 -4.12 15.75
N ASN A 94 -0.41 -5.42 15.50
CA ASN A 94 -1.54 -6.08 14.83
C ASN A 94 -2.43 -6.85 15.82
N ARG A 95 -2.19 -6.72 17.13
CA ARG A 95 -2.87 -7.47 18.20
C ARG A 95 -4.40 -7.40 18.10
N HIS A 96 -4.91 -6.22 17.79
CA HIS A 96 -6.33 -5.91 17.70
C HIS A 96 -6.84 -5.76 16.26
N ILE A 97 -5.96 -5.92 15.26
CA ILE A 97 -6.21 -5.58 13.84
C ILE A 97 -6.30 -6.86 12.97
N ALA A 98 -6.28 -8.05 13.58
CA ALA A 98 -6.10 -9.30 12.84
C ALA A 98 -7.33 -9.75 12.01
N ARG A 99 -7.01 -10.42 10.89
CA ARG A 99 -7.83 -11.19 9.93
C ARG A 99 -8.87 -10.44 9.07
N GLY A 100 -9.61 -9.45 9.58
CA GLY A 100 -10.59 -8.69 8.76
C GLY A 100 -10.09 -7.32 8.30
N TRP A 101 -9.38 -6.62 9.18
CA TRP A 101 -9.07 -5.21 9.01
C TRP A 101 -7.92 -4.98 8.03
N GLN A 102 -6.87 -5.80 8.11
CA GLN A 102 -5.79 -5.81 7.14
C GLN A 102 -6.28 -6.14 5.73
N HIS A 103 -7.26 -7.03 5.60
CA HIS A 103 -7.85 -7.37 4.31
C HIS A 103 -8.59 -6.18 3.68
N ASN A 104 -9.42 -5.49 4.47
CA ASN A 104 -10.13 -4.29 4.04
C ASN A 104 -9.18 -3.14 3.72
N ALA A 105 -8.14 -2.96 4.53
CA ALA A 105 -7.13 -1.94 4.28
C ALA A 105 -6.32 -2.22 3.01
N ALA A 106 -5.92 -3.47 2.79
CA ALA A 106 -5.28 -3.88 1.55
C ALA A 106 -6.17 -3.61 0.33
N LEU A 107 -7.48 -3.86 0.45
CA LEU A 107 -8.44 -3.55 -0.60
C LEU A 107 -8.53 -2.04 -0.86
N GLN A 108 -8.64 -1.23 0.20
CA GLN A 108 -8.63 0.22 0.07
C GLN A 108 -7.32 0.73 -0.55
N MET A 109 -6.17 0.17 -0.16
CA MET A 109 -4.87 0.55 -0.72
C MET A 109 -4.78 0.24 -2.22
N LYS A 110 -5.26 -0.94 -2.63
CA LYS A 110 -5.39 -1.31 -4.05
C LYS A 110 -6.26 -0.29 -4.80
N THR A 111 -7.48 -0.07 -4.34
CA THR A 111 -8.44 0.83 -4.98
C THR A 111 -7.89 2.27 -5.05
N ASN A 112 -7.28 2.76 -3.98
CA ASN A 112 -6.69 4.10 -3.96
C ASN A 112 -5.52 4.23 -4.94
N SER A 113 -4.70 3.18 -5.07
CA SER A 113 -3.58 3.15 -6.02
C SER A 113 -4.08 3.13 -7.47
N GLU A 114 -5.08 2.29 -7.77
CA GLU A 114 -5.72 2.23 -9.09
C GLU A 114 -6.37 3.56 -9.46
N ASN A 115 -7.09 4.19 -8.52
CA ASN A 115 -7.69 5.50 -8.71
C ASN A 115 -6.62 6.58 -8.91
N ALA A 116 -5.54 6.57 -8.14
CA ALA A 116 -4.45 7.53 -8.29
C ALA A 116 -3.79 7.42 -9.67
N VAL A 117 -3.57 6.21 -10.18
CA VAL A 117 -3.00 6.01 -11.52
C VAL A 117 -3.99 6.43 -12.61
N THR A 118 -5.22 5.93 -12.54
CA THR A 118 -6.24 6.12 -13.58
C THR A 118 -6.72 7.56 -13.66
N LEU A 119 -7.06 8.17 -12.52
CA LEU A 119 -7.67 9.50 -12.48
C LEU A 119 -6.63 10.61 -12.55
N ASN A 120 -5.47 10.43 -11.90
CA ASN A 120 -4.49 11.49 -11.74
C ASN A 120 -3.27 11.33 -12.64
N PHE A 121 -2.60 10.19 -12.59
CA PHE A 121 -1.34 10.00 -13.32
C PHE A 121 -1.56 10.06 -14.83
N TYR A 122 -2.49 9.26 -15.37
CA TYR A 122 -2.76 9.23 -16.80
C TYR A 122 -3.14 10.62 -17.33
N ARG A 123 -4.04 11.33 -16.64
CA ARG A 123 -4.47 12.68 -17.00
C ARG A 123 -3.29 13.66 -17.05
N ARG A 124 -2.40 13.62 -16.04
CA ARG A 124 -1.22 14.51 -15.95
C ARG A 124 -0.18 14.17 -17.01
N LEU A 125 0.14 12.89 -17.19
CA LEU A 125 1.08 12.42 -18.19
C LEU A 125 0.61 12.80 -19.60
N HIS A 126 -0.66 12.56 -19.91
CA HIS A 126 -1.26 12.92 -21.18
C HIS A 126 -1.22 14.44 -21.43
N LYS A 127 -1.48 15.26 -20.40
CA LYS A 127 -1.32 16.73 -20.50
C LYS A 127 0.13 17.10 -20.84
N GLN A 128 1.09 16.50 -20.16
CA GLN A 128 2.52 16.77 -20.38
C GLN A 128 2.98 16.38 -21.78
N ILE A 129 2.57 15.20 -22.26
CA ILE A 129 2.86 14.74 -23.62
C ILE A 129 2.29 15.73 -24.63
N LYS A 130 1.03 16.18 -24.46
CA LYS A 130 0.41 17.17 -25.37
C LYS A 130 1.14 18.52 -25.38
N GLN A 131 1.62 18.97 -24.23
CA GLN A 131 2.38 20.22 -24.11
C GLN A 131 3.75 20.12 -24.80
N HIS A 132 4.46 19.00 -24.63
CA HIS A 132 5.82 18.83 -25.17
C HIS A 132 5.86 18.41 -26.65
N SER A 133 4.84 17.70 -27.15
CA SER A 133 4.80 17.22 -28.54
C SER A 133 4.20 18.21 -29.53
N GLY A 134 3.78 19.41 -29.09
CA GLY A 134 3.15 20.44 -29.93
C GLY A 134 1.85 20.02 -30.64
N SER A 135 1.37 18.79 -30.40
CA SER A 135 0.40 18.12 -31.26
C SER A 135 -0.95 18.01 -30.58
N ARG A 136 -1.96 18.58 -31.24
CA ARG A 136 -3.39 18.44 -30.90
C ARG A 136 -3.84 17.01 -31.22
N VAL A 137 -3.40 16.02 -30.44
CA VAL A 137 -3.74 14.63 -30.71
C VAL A 137 -5.23 14.38 -30.47
N ARG A 138 -5.97 14.21 -31.58
CA ARG A 138 -7.38 13.83 -31.64
C ARG A 138 -7.46 12.31 -31.77
N TRP A 139 -7.67 11.61 -30.65
CA TRP A 139 -8.00 10.19 -30.70
C TRP A 139 -9.51 10.02 -30.81
N ARG A 140 -9.96 9.36 -31.89
CA ARG A 140 -11.32 8.82 -32.00
C ARG A 140 -11.47 7.74 -30.92
N ARG A 141 -12.49 7.86 -30.07
CA ARG A 141 -12.97 6.75 -29.25
C ARG A 141 -13.45 5.65 -30.20
N ARG A 142 -12.88 4.45 -30.10
CA ARG A 142 -13.56 3.21 -30.50
C ARG A 142 -14.24 2.65 -29.27
#